data_AF-A0A8T0UQX0-F1
#
_entry.id   AF-A0A8T0UQX0-F1
#
_cell.length_a   1.000
_cell.length_b   1.000
_cell.length_c   1.000
_cell.angle_alpha   90.00
_cell.angle_beta   90.00
_cell.angle_gamma   90.00
#
_symmetry.space_group_name_H-M   'P 1'
#
loop_
_entity.id
_entity.type
_entity.pdbx_description
1 polymer ?
#
loop_
_entity_poly.entity_id
_entity_poly.type
_entity_poly.pdbx_seq_one_letter_code
_entity_poly.pdbx_strand_id
1 'polypeptide(L)'
;MAPVGSSQRSDLRRLGRGGGTDQESSKPKPRLDGDDLCAICDNGGNVTCCDGGCGRSFHLTDENSEGSRCRLMLGLTKEQAEMILAADDKDFICKNCKYKQHQCFACGKLGSSDLSSETEVFQCEVDDCGCFYHPKCVAELLYPDNELEGSLFGDQVAARQNFTCPIHECIVCKGEENKNDKNMQFAVCRSCPTTYHRGCLPSDIPFETKEGPNGYMQRVWDELEAPHQMDVSFLVIEF
;
A
#
# COMPACT_ATOMS: atom_id res chain seq x y z
N MET A 1 14.09 67.61 -9.15
CA MET A 1 14.58 67.29 -7.79
C MET A 1 14.16 65.86 -7.49
N ALA A 2 15.13 64.98 -7.33
CA ALA A 2 14.96 63.60 -6.83
C ALA A 2 15.45 63.57 -5.35
N PRO A 3 15.63 62.42 -4.66
CA PRO A 3 15.22 61.03 -4.96
C PRO A 3 14.76 60.22 -3.70
N VAL A 4 14.65 58.90 -3.89
CA VAL A 4 14.86 57.77 -2.93
C VAL A 4 13.57 57.25 -2.23
N GLY A 5 13.22 55.97 -2.26
CA GLY A 5 14.07 54.77 -2.41
C GLY A 5 13.50 53.60 -3.23
N SER A 6 14.38 53.08 -4.09
CA SER A 6 14.77 51.67 -4.29
C SER A 6 14.38 50.68 -3.17
N SER A 7 14.20 49.37 -3.35
CA SER A 7 14.85 48.41 -4.25
C SER A 7 14.26 46.99 -4.08
N GLN A 8 14.31 46.16 -5.15
CA GLN A 8 14.64 44.71 -5.20
C GLN A 8 13.68 43.70 -4.52
N ARG A 9 13.05 42.75 -5.24
CA ARG A 9 13.55 41.47 -5.79
C ARG A 9 14.36 40.59 -4.80
N SER A 10 13.74 39.49 -4.36
CA SER A 10 14.36 38.20 -4.01
C SER A 10 13.23 37.17 -3.83
N ASP A 11 13.03 36.16 -4.68
CA ASP A 11 13.82 34.93 -4.84
C ASP A 11 14.30 34.35 -3.50
N LEU A 12 13.44 33.53 -2.85
CA LEU A 12 13.89 32.57 -1.84
C LEU A 12 13.94 31.17 -2.45
N ARG A 13 15.07 30.88 -3.08
CA ARG A 13 15.59 29.52 -3.19
C ARG A 13 16.29 29.16 -1.88
N ARG A 14 16.05 27.92 -1.43
CA ARG A 14 17.05 26.96 -0.95
C ARG A 14 18.01 27.45 0.15
N LEU A 15 17.76 27.01 1.39
CA LEU A 15 18.84 26.72 2.33
C LEU A 15 18.91 25.21 2.53
N GLY A 16 19.88 24.59 1.85
CA GLY A 16 20.43 23.33 2.29
C GLY A 16 21.34 23.56 3.49
N ARG A 17 21.29 22.67 4.47
CA ARG A 17 22.37 22.45 5.41
C ARG A 17 22.57 20.95 5.54
N GLY A 18 23.72 20.50 5.06
CA GLY A 18 24.24 19.18 5.34
C GLY A 18 24.61 19.07 6.82
N GLY A 19 24.46 17.85 7.32
CA GLY A 19 24.98 17.35 8.58
C GLY A 19 24.99 15.84 8.46
N GLY A 20 26.13 15.29 8.06
CA GLY A 20 26.35 13.86 8.06
C GLY A 20 26.43 13.37 9.50
N THR A 21 25.69 12.31 9.78
CA THR A 21 25.98 11.36 10.85
C THR A 21 25.63 10.00 10.28
N ASP A 22 26.60 9.09 10.33
CA ASP A 22 26.49 7.69 9.93
C ASP A 22 25.24 7.08 10.55
N GLN A 23 24.20 6.85 9.74
CA GLN A 23 23.04 6.08 10.15
C GLN A 23 23.29 4.65 9.73
N GLU A 24 23.74 3.89 10.73
CA GLU A 24 23.63 2.45 10.83
C GLU A 24 22.33 1.97 10.15
N SER A 25 22.47 1.18 9.09
CA SER A 25 21.35 0.58 8.35
C SER A 25 20.62 -0.37 9.29
N SER A 26 19.68 0.18 10.05
CA SER A 26 18.79 -0.57 10.89
C SER A 26 17.85 -1.30 9.94
N LYS A 27 18.05 -2.62 9.80
CA LYS A 27 17.14 -3.48 9.05
C LYS A 27 15.70 -3.18 9.50
N PRO A 28 14.73 -3.08 8.56
CA PRO A 28 13.34 -2.94 8.95
C PRO A 28 12.98 -4.07 9.92
N LYS A 29 12.36 -3.72 11.05
CA LYS A 29 11.82 -4.73 11.96
C LYS A 29 10.83 -5.61 11.17
N PRO A 30 10.84 -6.94 11.36
CA PRO A 30 9.78 -7.77 10.81
C PRO A 30 8.45 -7.24 11.32
N ARG A 31 7.52 -6.94 10.41
CA ARG A 31 6.14 -6.59 10.77
C ARG A 31 5.48 -7.87 11.27
N LEU A 32 5.56 -8.11 12.57
CA LEU A 32 4.87 -9.20 13.26
C LEU A 32 3.49 -8.75 13.72
N ASP A 33 2.72 -8.12 12.83
CA ASP A 33 1.30 -7.90 13.04
C ASP A 33 0.59 -8.75 11.97
N GLY A 34 -0.24 -9.70 12.39
CA GLY A 34 -0.87 -10.72 11.54
C GLY A 34 -1.88 -10.21 10.50
N ASP A 35 -1.71 -8.97 10.05
CA ASP A 35 -2.53 -8.27 9.06
C ASP A 35 -1.94 -8.36 7.64
N ASP A 36 -0.73 -8.92 7.49
CA ASP A 36 -0.13 -9.12 6.18
C ASP A 36 -0.85 -10.25 5.43
N LEU A 37 -1.39 -9.91 4.26
CA LEU A 37 -2.17 -10.82 3.42
C LEU A 37 -1.36 -11.22 2.20
N CYS A 38 -1.49 -12.49 1.82
CA CYS A 38 -0.81 -13.00 0.64
C CYS A 38 -1.37 -12.33 -0.61
N ALA A 39 -0.53 -11.67 -1.38
CA ALA A 39 -0.95 -10.95 -2.57
C ALA A 39 -1.31 -11.85 -3.77
N ILE A 40 -1.45 -13.17 -3.56
CA ILE A 40 -1.88 -14.15 -4.58
C ILE A 40 -3.28 -14.68 -4.25
N CYS A 41 -3.54 -15.04 -3.00
CA CYS A 41 -4.81 -15.66 -2.57
C CYS A 41 -5.63 -14.79 -1.63
N ASP A 42 -5.12 -13.63 -1.22
CA ASP A 42 -5.77 -12.69 -0.32
C ASP A 42 -6.04 -13.20 1.11
N ASN A 43 -5.48 -14.37 1.46
CA ASN A 43 -5.54 -14.97 2.78
C ASN A 43 -4.31 -14.60 3.63
N GLY A 44 -4.50 -14.49 4.94
CA GLY A 44 -3.43 -14.27 5.92
C GLY A 44 -2.69 -15.56 6.30
N GLY A 45 -2.03 -15.55 7.45
CA GLY A 45 -1.22 -16.66 7.96
C GLY A 45 0.28 -16.37 7.81
N ASN A 46 1.09 -17.42 7.69
CA ASN A 46 2.54 -17.28 7.59
C ASN A 46 2.98 -16.81 6.20
N VAL A 47 3.07 -15.48 6.05
CA VAL A 47 3.50 -14.82 4.82
C VAL A 47 4.87 -14.16 4.99
N THR A 48 5.61 -14.04 3.89
CA THR A 48 6.90 -13.36 3.84
C THR A 48 6.79 -12.14 2.95
N CYS A 49 7.21 -10.98 3.47
CA CYS A 49 7.24 -9.73 2.74
C CYS A 49 8.34 -9.72 1.67
N CYS A 50 8.05 -9.13 0.53
CA CYS A 50 9.06 -8.85 -0.48
C CYS A 50 9.90 -7.63 -0.06
N ASP A 51 11.21 -7.79 -0.01
CA ASP A 51 12.16 -6.71 0.34
C ASP A 51 12.44 -5.74 -0.84
N GLY A 52 11.72 -5.90 -1.94
CA GLY A 52 11.72 -4.93 -3.04
C GLY A 52 10.70 -3.81 -2.81
N GLY A 53 10.59 -2.90 -3.79
CA GLY A 53 9.71 -1.73 -3.67
C GLY A 53 8.20 -2.01 -3.69
N CYS A 54 7.74 -3.26 -3.82
CA CYS A 54 6.30 -3.54 -3.89
C CYS A 54 5.61 -3.74 -2.54
N GLY A 55 6.35 -4.01 -1.46
CA GLY A 55 5.76 -4.22 -0.13
C GLY A 55 4.75 -5.37 -0.03
N ARG A 56 4.67 -6.25 -1.04
CA ARG A 56 3.71 -7.37 -1.08
C ARG A 56 4.22 -8.56 -0.30
N SER A 57 3.32 -9.25 0.39
CA SER A 57 3.61 -10.48 1.15
C SER A 57 3.07 -11.71 0.46
N PHE A 58 3.71 -12.87 0.70
CA PHE A 58 3.38 -14.12 0.02
C PHE A 58 3.57 -15.34 0.92
N HIS A 59 2.73 -16.36 0.78
CA HIS A 59 3.00 -17.67 1.39
C HIS A 59 4.20 -18.33 0.71
N LEU A 60 5.24 -18.60 1.49
CA LEU A 60 6.41 -19.38 1.07
C LEU A 60 6.37 -20.83 1.57
N THR A 61 5.51 -21.14 2.53
CA THR A 61 5.37 -22.47 3.13
C THR A 61 4.12 -23.20 2.67
N ASP A 62 4.18 -24.53 2.73
CA ASP A 62 3.08 -25.44 2.38
C ASP A 62 2.20 -25.72 3.62
N GLU A 63 1.81 -24.70 4.39
CA GLU A 63 1.00 -24.90 5.63
C GLU A 63 -0.39 -25.49 5.34
N ASN A 64 -0.91 -25.24 4.15
CA ASN A 64 -2.13 -25.84 3.61
C ASN A 64 -2.02 -25.98 2.07
N SER A 65 -3.04 -26.57 1.44
CA SER A 65 -3.07 -26.75 -0.03
C SER A 65 -2.97 -25.42 -0.82
N GLU A 66 -3.38 -24.30 -0.22
CA GLU A 66 -3.31 -22.98 -0.83
C GLU A 66 -1.93 -22.33 -0.72
N GLY A 67 -1.25 -22.47 0.43
CA GLY A 67 0.13 -22.02 0.63
C GLY A 67 1.08 -22.66 -0.38
N SER A 68 0.86 -23.96 -0.67
CA SER A 68 1.56 -24.65 -1.76
C SER A 68 1.31 -24.04 -3.13
N ARG A 69 0.07 -23.64 -3.43
CA ARG A 69 -0.24 -22.97 -4.69
C ARG A 69 0.46 -21.62 -4.79
N CYS A 70 0.45 -20.80 -3.73
CA CYS A 70 1.10 -19.49 -3.70
C CYS A 70 2.61 -19.59 -3.95
N ARG A 71 3.31 -20.47 -3.24
CA ARG A 71 4.74 -20.74 -3.44
C ARG A 71 5.05 -21.19 -4.88
N LEU A 72 4.24 -22.10 -5.42
CA LEU A 72 4.42 -22.60 -6.79
C LEU A 72 4.16 -21.51 -7.85
N MET A 73 3.21 -20.60 -7.63
CA MET A 73 2.96 -19.46 -8.52
C MET A 73 4.13 -18.46 -8.53
N LEU A 74 4.84 -18.33 -7.41
CA LEU A 74 6.12 -17.61 -7.37
C LEU A 74 7.23 -18.36 -8.13
N GLY A 75 7.03 -19.63 -8.46
CA GLY A 75 7.99 -20.52 -9.11
C GLY A 75 9.14 -20.92 -8.19
N LEU A 76 8.87 -21.03 -6.90
CA LEU A 76 9.83 -21.49 -5.90
C LEU A 76 9.63 -22.98 -5.63
N THR A 77 10.72 -23.74 -5.57
CA THR A 77 10.67 -25.09 -5.00
C THR A 77 10.58 -25.02 -3.47
N LYS A 78 10.25 -26.14 -2.83
CA LYS A 78 10.15 -26.20 -1.36
C LYS A 78 11.50 -25.89 -0.73
N GLU A 79 12.58 -26.45 -1.28
CA GLU A 79 13.95 -26.25 -0.80
C GLU A 79 14.40 -24.79 -0.97
N GLN A 80 14.01 -24.13 -2.07
CA GLN A 80 14.29 -22.72 -2.28
C GLN A 80 13.58 -21.84 -1.25
N ALA A 81 12.31 -22.13 -0.96
CA ALA A 81 11.56 -21.40 0.07
C ALA A 81 12.14 -21.62 1.47
N GLU A 82 12.46 -22.87 1.84
CA GLU A 82 13.12 -23.18 3.11
C GLU A 82 14.47 -22.47 3.26
N MET A 83 15.26 -22.38 2.18
CA MET A 83 16.52 -21.64 2.18
C MET A 83 16.38 -20.12 2.32
N ILE A 84 15.22 -19.57 1.92
CA ILE A 84 14.90 -18.15 2.13
C ILE A 84 14.49 -17.96 3.59
N LEU A 85 13.60 -18.80 4.11
CA LEU A 85 13.06 -18.70 5.46
C LEU A 85 14.10 -19.01 6.57
N ALA A 86 15.02 -19.95 6.32
CA ALA A 86 16.03 -20.34 7.29
C ALA A 86 17.23 -19.38 7.36
N ALA A 87 17.34 -18.45 6.42
CA ALA A 87 18.41 -17.47 6.40
C ALA A 87 17.88 -16.17 6.97
N ASP A 88 18.21 -15.88 8.24
CA ASP A 88 17.86 -14.63 8.94
C ASP A 88 18.31 -13.36 8.19
N ASP A 89 19.23 -13.50 7.22
CA ASP A 89 19.84 -12.42 6.44
C ASP A 89 19.51 -12.44 4.93
N LYS A 90 18.62 -13.32 4.43
CA LYS A 90 18.30 -13.33 2.99
C LYS A 90 17.05 -12.52 2.68
N ASP A 91 17.25 -11.51 1.85
CA ASP A 91 16.17 -10.74 1.26
C ASP A 91 15.35 -11.61 0.29
N PHE A 92 14.04 -11.69 0.50
CA PHE A 92 13.12 -12.28 -0.46
C PHE A 92 12.67 -11.22 -1.47
N ILE A 93 13.10 -11.35 -2.73
CA ILE A 93 12.67 -10.46 -3.81
C ILE A 93 11.75 -11.21 -4.78
N CYS A 94 10.49 -10.75 -4.87
CA CYS A 94 9.51 -11.32 -5.80
C CYS A 94 9.92 -11.07 -7.27
N LYS A 95 9.37 -11.86 -8.20
CA LYS A 95 9.70 -11.74 -9.63
C LYS A 95 9.39 -10.36 -10.21
N ASN A 96 8.29 -9.73 -9.78
CA ASN A 96 7.93 -8.39 -10.23
C ASN A 96 9.01 -7.36 -9.85
N CYS A 97 9.48 -7.37 -8.61
CA CYS A 97 10.59 -6.52 -8.17
C CYS A 97 11.90 -6.87 -8.89
N LYS A 98 12.21 -8.17 -9.01
CA LYS A 98 13.44 -8.65 -9.67
C LYS A 98 13.54 -8.19 -11.12
N TYR A 99 12.44 -8.22 -11.85
CA TYR A 99 12.38 -7.81 -13.26
C TYR A 99 11.88 -6.38 -13.46
N LYS A 100 11.64 -5.63 -12.37
CA LYS A 100 11.12 -4.26 -12.39
C LYS A 100 9.86 -4.11 -13.25
N GLN A 101 8.93 -5.06 -13.09
CA GLN A 101 7.67 -5.13 -13.81
C GLN A 101 6.55 -5.12 -12.78
N HIS A 102 5.89 -3.99 -12.59
CA HIS A 102 4.91 -3.80 -11.52
C HIS A 102 3.52 -3.55 -12.09
N GLN A 103 2.51 -4.00 -11.35
CA GLN A 103 1.12 -3.83 -11.72
C GLN A 103 0.67 -2.42 -11.34
N CYS A 104 0.07 -1.71 -12.29
CA CYS A 104 -0.63 -0.48 -11.98
C CYS A 104 -1.85 -0.81 -11.12
N PHE A 105 -1.92 -0.24 -9.92
CA PHE A 105 -2.99 -0.53 -8.96
C PHE A 105 -4.38 -0.08 -9.45
N ALA A 106 -4.41 0.97 -10.27
CA ALA A 106 -5.64 1.49 -10.87
C ALA A 106 -6.24 0.57 -11.95
N CYS A 107 -5.43 0.09 -12.89
CA CYS A 107 -5.95 -0.64 -14.07
C CYS A 107 -5.58 -2.13 -14.11
N GLY A 108 -4.76 -2.60 -13.17
CA GLY A 108 -4.33 -3.99 -13.08
C GLY A 108 -3.35 -4.44 -14.18
N LYS A 109 -2.92 -3.56 -15.10
CA LYS A 109 -1.95 -3.92 -16.15
C LYS A 109 -0.51 -3.78 -15.64
N LEU A 110 0.38 -4.63 -16.12
CA LEU A 110 1.82 -4.52 -15.86
C LEU A 110 2.43 -3.36 -16.66
N GLY A 111 3.44 -2.73 -16.07
CA GLY A 111 4.36 -1.84 -16.76
C GLY A 111 5.76 -1.88 -16.17
N SER A 112 6.73 -1.43 -16.95
CA SER A 112 8.11 -1.28 -16.51
C SER A 112 8.24 -0.21 -15.42
N SER A 113 8.88 -0.55 -14.31
CA SER A 113 9.32 0.40 -13.28
C SER A 113 10.84 0.63 -13.33
N ASP A 114 11.49 0.24 -14.43
CA ASP A 114 12.94 0.34 -14.54
C ASP A 114 13.37 1.77 -14.92
N LEU A 115 14.11 2.41 -14.02
CA LEU A 115 14.65 3.75 -14.21
C LEU A 115 15.68 3.85 -15.35
N SER A 116 16.25 2.72 -15.77
CA SER A 116 17.25 2.65 -16.86
C SER A 116 16.64 2.47 -18.25
N SER A 117 15.33 2.30 -18.35
CA SER A 117 14.58 2.15 -19.61
C SER A 117 13.37 3.09 -19.64
N GLU A 118 12.51 2.96 -20.65
CA GLU A 118 11.21 3.63 -20.66
C GLU A 118 10.37 3.12 -19.48
N THR A 119 10.21 3.97 -18.47
CA THR A 119 9.43 3.70 -17.26
C THR A 119 7.96 3.96 -17.57
N GLU A 120 7.11 2.96 -17.35
CA GLU A 120 5.67 3.00 -17.63
C GLU A 120 4.84 3.16 -16.35
N VAL A 121 5.34 2.64 -15.22
CA VAL A 121 4.68 2.75 -13.91
C VAL A 121 5.62 3.37 -12.87
N PHE A 122 5.04 4.19 -12.00
CA PHE A 122 5.74 4.98 -11.00
C PHE A 122 5.20 4.67 -9.61
N GLN A 123 6.09 4.60 -8.63
CA GLN A 123 5.75 4.26 -7.25
C GLN A 123 5.24 5.50 -6.50
N CYS A 124 4.23 5.30 -5.65
CA CYS A 124 3.82 6.29 -4.66
C CYS A 124 5.00 6.69 -3.76
N GLU A 125 5.10 7.97 -3.39
CA GLU A 125 6.17 8.47 -2.52
C GLU A 125 6.01 8.11 -1.05
N VAL A 126 4.78 7.79 -0.63
CA VAL A 126 4.49 7.48 0.77
C VAL A 126 5.21 6.18 1.15
N ASP A 127 6.00 6.26 2.22
CA ASP A 127 6.73 5.12 2.77
C ASP A 127 5.77 3.95 3.02
N ASP A 128 6.23 2.75 2.68
CA ASP A 128 5.49 1.48 2.84
C ASP A 128 4.19 1.35 2.03
N CYS A 129 3.85 2.31 1.16
CA CYS A 129 2.67 2.20 0.28
C CYS A 129 2.83 1.06 -0.75
N GLY A 130 4.00 0.98 -1.39
CA GLY A 130 4.32 -0.06 -2.38
C GLY A 130 3.46 -0.06 -3.66
N CYS A 131 2.55 0.90 -3.82
CA CYS A 131 1.65 0.97 -4.97
C CYS A 131 2.31 1.65 -6.18
N PHE A 132 2.06 1.08 -7.36
CA PHE A 132 2.56 1.59 -8.64
C PHE A 132 1.39 2.04 -9.53
N TYR A 133 1.61 3.07 -10.33
CA TYR A 133 0.59 3.59 -11.24
C TYR A 133 1.16 4.00 -12.58
N HIS A 134 0.40 3.77 -13.66
CA HIS A 134 0.62 4.50 -14.90
C HIS A 134 0.26 5.98 -14.68
N PRO A 135 1.02 6.94 -15.22
CA PRO A 135 0.75 8.37 -15.03
C PRO A 135 -0.67 8.77 -15.39
N LYS A 136 -1.17 8.30 -16.54
CA LYS A 136 -2.54 8.55 -16.99
C LYS A 136 -3.59 7.97 -16.03
N CYS A 137 -3.38 6.77 -15.51
CA CYS A 137 -4.36 6.12 -14.63
C CYS A 137 -4.47 6.82 -13.28
N VAL A 138 -3.37 7.25 -12.66
CA VAL A 138 -3.44 7.98 -11.39
C VAL A 138 -3.99 9.40 -11.59
N ALA A 139 -3.69 10.04 -12.72
CA ALA A 139 -4.28 11.33 -13.08
C ALA A 139 -5.80 11.26 -13.20
N GLU A 140 -6.34 10.25 -13.89
CA GLU A 140 -7.79 10.04 -14.04
C GLU A 140 -8.48 9.79 -12.68
N LEU A 141 -7.78 9.16 -11.73
CA LEU A 141 -8.32 8.94 -10.38
C LEU A 141 -8.34 10.21 -9.53
N LEU A 142 -7.29 11.04 -9.59
CA LEU A 142 -7.18 12.25 -8.76
C LEU A 142 -7.95 13.45 -9.34
N TYR A 143 -8.03 13.54 -10.67
CA TYR A 143 -8.61 14.67 -11.41
C TYR A 143 -9.67 14.20 -12.42
N PRO A 144 -10.72 13.48 -11.98
CA PRO A 144 -11.72 12.91 -12.88
C PRO A 144 -12.49 13.97 -13.69
N ASP A 145 -12.68 15.16 -13.14
CA ASP A 145 -13.45 16.25 -13.74
C ASP A 145 -12.59 17.39 -14.34
N ASN A 146 -11.26 17.28 -14.29
CA ASN A 146 -10.34 18.33 -14.76
C ASN A 146 -9.25 17.74 -15.65
N GLU A 147 -9.56 17.55 -16.94
CA GLU A 147 -8.66 16.97 -17.93
C GLU A 147 -7.32 17.74 -18.06
N LEU A 148 -7.36 19.08 -17.97
CA LEU A 148 -6.15 19.91 -18.10
C LEU A 148 -5.20 19.66 -16.92
N GLU A 149 -5.72 19.69 -15.70
CA GLU A 149 -4.91 19.45 -14.49
C GLU A 149 -4.45 18.00 -14.40
N GLY A 150 -5.32 17.05 -14.75
CA GLY A 150 -4.96 15.64 -14.85
C GLY A 150 -3.84 15.38 -15.87
N SER A 151 -3.90 16.01 -17.04
CA SER A 151 -2.82 15.91 -18.04
C SER A 151 -1.50 16.47 -17.50
N LEU A 152 -1.52 17.66 -16.89
CA LEU A 152 -0.32 18.27 -16.32
C LEU A 152 0.27 17.41 -15.19
N PHE A 153 -0.56 16.85 -14.33
CA PHE A 153 -0.15 15.93 -13.28
C PHE A 153 0.44 14.63 -13.87
N GLY A 154 -0.20 14.05 -14.88
CA GLY A 154 0.31 12.89 -15.60
C GLY A 154 1.71 13.14 -16.19
N ASP A 155 1.92 14.31 -16.80
CA ASP A 155 3.23 14.72 -17.32
C ASP A 155 4.28 14.86 -16.20
N GLN A 156 3.90 15.37 -15.03
CA GLN A 156 4.80 15.46 -13.86
C GLN A 156 5.23 14.08 -13.36
N VAL A 157 4.28 13.14 -13.24
CA VAL A 157 4.57 11.76 -12.82
C VAL A 157 5.46 11.07 -13.86
N ALA A 158 5.16 11.23 -15.16
CA ALA A 158 5.99 10.70 -16.25
C ALA A 158 7.41 11.29 -16.24
N ALA A 159 7.55 12.56 -15.84
CA ALA A 159 8.81 13.23 -15.61
C ALA A 159 9.50 12.83 -14.28
N ARG A 160 9.02 11.77 -13.61
CA ARG A 160 9.57 11.22 -12.35
C ARG A 160 9.47 12.17 -11.17
N GLN A 161 8.51 13.10 -11.17
CA GLN A 161 8.19 13.85 -9.96
C GLN A 161 7.46 12.92 -8.99
N ASN A 162 7.76 13.10 -7.71
CA ASN A 162 7.08 12.36 -6.66
C ASN A 162 5.59 12.70 -6.64
N PHE A 163 4.78 11.73 -6.22
CA PHE A 163 3.36 11.92 -6.02
C PHE A 163 2.85 11.01 -4.90
N THR A 164 1.78 11.46 -4.24
CA THR A 164 1.01 10.65 -3.30
C THR A 164 -0.19 10.05 -4.02
N CYS A 165 -0.43 8.75 -3.86
CA CYS A 165 -1.50 8.04 -4.56
C CYS A 165 -2.87 8.15 -3.85
N PRO A 166 -3.99 7.86 -4.53
CA PRO A 166 -5.36 8.14 -4.04
C PRO A 166 -5.82 7.28 -2.86
N ILE A 167 -4.99 6.36 -2.36
CA ILE A 167 -5.36 5.51 -1.22
C ILE A 167 -5.16 6.22 0.13
N HIS A 168 -4.37 7.30 0.15
CA HIS A 168 -3.97 8.01 1.37
C HIS A 168 -4.91 9.16 1.76
N GLU A 169 -5.90 9.46 0.91
CA GLU A 169 -6.91 10.47 1.17
C GLU A 169 -8.31 9.95 0.83
N CYS A 170 -9.32 10.47 1.50
CA CYS A 170 -10.71 10.22 1.10
C CYS A 170 -11.00 10.91 -0.23
N ILE A 171 -11.41 10.14 -1.24
CA ILE A 171 -11.65 10.68 -2.58
C ILE A 171 -12.77 11.74 -2.62
N VAL A 172 -13.70 11.69 -1.66
CA VAL A 172 -14.86 12.58 -1.58
C VAL A 172 -14.53 13.92 -0.91
N CYS A 173 -13.94 13.89 0.29
CA CYS A 173 -13.71 15.10 1.09
C CYS A 173 -12.26 15.58 1.09
N LYS A 174 -11.34 14.81 0.49
CA LYS A 174 -9.89 15.09 0.43
C LYS A 174 -9.20 15.15 1.79
N GLY A 175 -9.83 14.59 2.83
CA GLY A 175 -9.25 14.48 4.17
C GLY A 175 -8.45 13.19 4.37
N GLU A 176 -7.43 13.27 5.22
CA GLU A 176 -6.64 12.13 5.70
C GLU A 176 -7.42 11.25 6.70
N GLU A 177 -6.85 10.10 7.04
CA GLU A 177 -7.43 9.21 8.05
C GLU A 177 -7.31 9.81 9.46
N ASN A 178 -8.41 9.77 10.23
CA ASN A 178 -8.34 9.94 11.67
C ASN A 178 -8.77 8.65 12.37
N LYS A 179 -7.78 7.89 12.86
CA LYS A 179 -7.99 6.60 13.53
C LYS A 179 -8.84 6.69 14.81
N ASN A 180 -8.97 7.87 15.40
CA ASN A 180 -9.73 8.06 16.65
C ASN A 180 -11.22 8.36 16.42
N ASP A 181 -11.64 8.63 15.18
CA ASP A 181 -13.03 8.91 14.84
C ASP A 181 -13.51 7.87 13.83
N LYS A 182 -14.47 7.03 14.25
CA LYS A 182 -15.03 5.94 13.44
C LYS A 182 -15.54 6.41 12.07
N ASN A 183 -16.09 7.62 11.96
CA ASN A 183 -16.58 8.13 10.69
C ASN A 183 -15.45 8.60 9.76
N MET A 184 -14.31 9.00 10.33
CA MET A 184 -13.12 9.52 9.63
C MET A 184 -12.01 8.47 9.49
N GLN A 185 -12.25 7.24 9.94
CA GLN A 185 -11.45 6.08 9.58
C GLN A 185 -11.70 5.71 8.13
N PHE A 186 -10.69 5.14 7.47
CA PHE A 186 -10.84 4.69 6.10
C PHE A 186 -11.68 3.40 5.99
N ALA A 187 -12.54 3.35 4.98
CA ALA A 187 -13.18 2.14 4.49
C ALA A 187 -12.20 1.49 3.49
N VAL A 188 -11.41 0.54 3.98
CA VAL A 188 -10.29 -0.05 3.22
C VAL A 188 -10.80 -1.19 2.33
N CYS A 189 -10.65 -1.03 1.01
CA CYS A 189 -10.78 -2.11 0.04
C CYS A 189 -9.41 -2.34 -0.61
N ARG A 190 -8.81 -3.51 -0.40
CA ARG A 190 -7.44 -3.80 -0.87
C ARG A 190 -7.29 -3.92 -2.39
N SER A 191 -8.40 -4.06 -3.10
CA SER A 191 -8.43 -4.12 -4.57
C SER A 191 -8.85 -2.80 -5.21
N CYS A 192 -9.26 -1.82 -4.41
CA CYS A 192 -9.80 -0.56 -4.90
C CYS A 192 -8.68 0.50 -4.88
N PRO A 193 -8.44 1.22 -5.98
CA PRO A 193 -7.37 2.20 -6.07
C PRO A 193 -7.68 3.55 -5.42
N THR A 194 -8.80 3.65 -4.71
CA THR A 194 -9.31 4.86 -4.05
C THR A 194 -9.82 4.51 -2.67
N THR A 195 -9.68 5.45 -1.74
CA THR A 195 -10.16 5.29 -0.38
C THR A 195 -11.32 6.24 -0.08
N TYR A 196 -12.20 5.81 0.82
CA TYR A 196 -13.28 6.63 1.37
C TYR A 196 -13.15 6.64 2.89
N HIS A 197 -13.58 7.71 3.55
CA HIS A 197 -13.94 7.61 4.96
C HIS A 197 -15.17 6.72 5.12
N ARG A 198 -15.29 6.01 6.25
CA ARG A 198 -16.48 5.19 6.58
C ARG A 198 -17.78 6.01 6.51
N GLY A 199 -17.72 7.30 6.87
CA GLY A 199 -18.83 8.25 6.78
C GLY A 199 -19.04 8.89 5.39
N CYS A 200 -18.04 8.87 4.52
CA CYS A 200 -18.12 9.40 3.15
C CYS A 200 -18.45 8.34 2.10
N LEU A 201 -18.57 7.08 2.51
CA LEU A 201 -18.90 5.99 1.61
C LEU A 201 -20.29 6.23 1.00
N PRO A 202 -20.45 6.13 -0.33
CA PRO A 202 -21.75 6.29 -0.97
C PRO A 202 -22.77 5.28 -0.41
N SER A 203 -23.96 5.76 -0.07
CA SER A 203 -25.06 4.92 0.43
C SER A 203 -25.54 3.88 -0.59
N ASP A 204 -25.25 4.09 -1.87
CA ASP A 204 -25.72 3.27 -2.99
C ASP A 204 -24.84 2.06 -3.30
N ILE A 205 -23.74 1.82 -2.55
CA ILE A 205 -22.94 0.60 -2.71
C ILE A 205 -23.78 -0.59 -2.21
N PRO A 206 -24.20 -1.51 -3.10
CA PRO A 206 -25.04 -2.63 -2.70
C PRO A 206 -24.20 -3.64 -1.92
N PHE A 207 -24.63 -3.95 -0.70
CA PHE A 207 -24.07 -5.04 0.11
C PHE A 207 -24.90 -6.29 -0.13
N GLU A 208 -24.32 -7.38 -0.65
CA GLU A 208 -25.04 -8.65 -0.71
C GLU A 208 -25.30 -9.17 0.70
N THR A 209 -26.57 -9.19 1.10
CA THR A 209 -27.05 -9.71 2.38
C THR A 209 -27.01 -11.23 2.37
N LYS A 210 -26.28 -11.85 3.31
CA LYS A 210 -26.66 -13.18 3.78
C LYS A 210 -27.84 -12.98 4.74
N GLU A 211 -29.02 -13.46 4.36
CA GLU A 211 -30.25 -13.38 5.15
C GLU A 211 -30.09 -14.15 6.48
N GLY A 212 -29.76 -13.44 7.56
CA GLY A 212 -29.89 -13.92 8.93
C GLY A 212 -31.26 -13.54 9.53
N PRO A 213 -31.77 -14.26 10.56
CA PRO A 213 -33.19 -14.19 10.98
C PRO A 213 -33.62 -12.85 11.59
N ASN A 214 -32.71 -11.91 11.81
CA ASN A 214 -32.99 -10.60 12.35
C ASN A 214 -32.40 -9.59 11.37
N GLY A 215 -33.24 -8.84 10.65
CA GLY A 215 -32.87 -7.93 9.56
C GLY A 215 -32.05 -6.70 9.95
N TYR A 216 -30.94 -6.89 10.67
CA TYR A 216 -29.95 -5.86 10.92
C TYR A 216 -28.87 -5.94 9.83
N MET A 217 -28.67 -4.84 9.10
CA MET A 217 -27.59 -4.68 8.14
C MET A 217 -26.26 -4.52 8.90
N GLN A 218 -25.55 -5.60 9.15
CA GLN A 218 -24.18 -5.51 9.69
C GLN A 218 -23.24 -5.07 8.55
N ARG A 219 -22.52 -3.96 8.73
CA ARG A 219 -21.47 -3.59 7.76
C ARG A 219 -20.36 -4.63 7.89
N VAL A 220 -19.88 -5.18 6.78
CA VAL A 220 -18.79 -6.19 6.73
C VAL A 220 -17.54 -5.74 7.50
N TRP A 221 -17.35 -4.43 7.65
CA TRP A 221 -16.20 -3.82 8.33
C TRP A 221 -16.33 -3.74 9.85
N ASP A 222 -17.52 -3.96 10.43
CA ASP A 222 -17.73 -3.90 11.88
C ASP A 222 -17.22 -5.17 12.60
N GLU A 223 -16.86 -6.24 11.87
CA GLU A 223 -16.36 -7.51 12.45
C GLU A 223 -14.83 -7.66 12.48
N LEU A 224 -14.08 -6.72 11.88
CA LEU A 224 -12.60 -6.76 11.88
C LEU A 224 -11.96 -6.17 13.15
N GLU A 225 -12.77 -5.73 14.12
CA GLU A 225 -12.30 -5.19 15.40
C GLU A 225 -12.63 -6.14 16.56
N ALA A 226 -11.86 -7.22 16.70
CA ALA A 226 -11.59 -7.84 18.02
C ALA A 226 -10.38 -8.80 17.97
N PRO A 227 -9.24 -8.49 18.62
CA PRO A 227 -8.49 -9.55 19.27
C PRO A 227 -9.35 -9.98 20.46
N HIS A 228 -10.00 -11.14 20.37
CA HIS A 228 -10.45 -11.80 21.59
C HIS A 228 -9.19 -12.14 22.38
N GLN A 229 -8.90 -11.26 23.34
CA GLN A 229 -8.11 -11.53 24.51
C GLN A 229 -8.67 -12.82 25.14
N MET A 230 -8.06 -13.95 24.81
CA MET A 230 -8.32 -15.18 25.55
C MET A 230 -7.71 -14.96 26.93
N ASP A 231 -8.60 -14.73 27.88
CA ASP A 231 -8.35 -14.64 29.29
C ASP A 231 -7.47 -15.83 29.72
N VAL A 232 -6.27 -15.50 30.19
CA VAL A 232 -5.38 -16.42 30.89
C VAL A 232 -5.95 -16.64 32.30
N SER A 233 -6.96 -17.49 32.41
CA SER A 233 -7.36 -18.02 33.71
C SER A 233 -8.10 -19.37 33.61
N PHE A 234 -7.49 -20.38 34.24
CA PHE A 234 -8.06 -21.67 34.66
C PHE A 234 -8.46 -22.73 33.60
N LEU A 235 -7.61 -23.74 33.43
CA LEU A 235 -7.86 -25.08 34.01
C LEU A 235 -6.60 -25.95 33.89
N VAL A 236 -5.88 -26.04 35.01
CA VAL A 236 -5.10 -27.22 35.37
C VAL A 236 -6.07 -28.40 35.41
N ILE A 237 -5.76 -29.51 34.76
CA ILE A 237 -5.95 -30.88 35.25
C ILE A 237 -5.00 -31.76 34.42
N GLU A 238 -4.01 -32.32 35.11
CA GLU A 238 -3.27 -33.48 34.64
C GLU A 238 -4.20 -34.68 34.50
N PHE A 239 -3.98 -35.50 33.47
CA PHE A 239 -3.75 -36.95 33.58
C PHE A 239 -3.09 -37.46 32.30
#